data_AF-A0A955JHR4-F1
#
_entry.id   AF-A0A955JHR4-F1
#
_cell.length_a   1.000
_cell.length_b   1.000
_cell.length_c   1.000
_cell.angle_alpha   90.00
_cell.angle_beta   90.00
_cell.angle_gamma   90.00
#
_symmetry.space_group_name_H-M   'P 1'
#
loop_
_entity.id
_entity.type
_entity.pdbx_description
1 polymer ?
#
loop_
_entity_poly.entity_id
_entity_poly.type
_entity_poly.pdbx_seq_one_letter_code
_entity_poly.pdbx_strand_id
1 'polypeptide(L)'
;MSYDNSKVSAVAELLEKRFDELQLKSDILKAPELRELYAQIPTMPAEERGAFGQAINRLKQDLEAKVASHQDQAESLPAIDVTAPMDVNSPAP
;
A
#
# COMPACT_ATOMS: atom_id res chain seq x y z
N MET A 1 2.12 7.72 12.06
CA MET A 1 0.70 8.09 12.30
C MET A 1 0.41 7.84 13.78
N SER A 2 -0.12 8.83 14.53
CA SER A 2 -0.52 8.59 15.93
C SER A 2 -1.94 8.05 15.96
N TYR A 3 -2.10 6.83 16.46
CA TYR A 3 -3.40 6.21 16.72
C TYR A 3 -3.60 6.12 18.22
N ASP A 4 -4.80 6.45 18.71
CA ASP A 4 -5.15 6.40 20.15
C ASP A 4 -4.96 5.00 20.77
N ASN A 5 -4.88 3.96 19.95
CA ASN A 5 -4.72 2.58 20.40
C ASN A 5 -3.32 2.03 20.05
N SER A 6 -2.58 1.62 21.08
CA SER A 6 -1.23 1.05 20.94
C SER A 6 -1.16 -0.17 20.01
N LYS A 7 -2.23 -0.98 19.93
CA LYS A 7 -2.28 -2.14 19.03
C LYS A 7 -2.39 -1.72 17.57
N VAL A 8 -3.25 -0.73 17.27
CA VAL A 8 -3.41 -0.21 15.91
C VAL A 8 -2.10 0.43 15.45
N SER A 9 -1.43 1.17 16.35
CA SER A 9 -0.12 1.75 16.05
C SER A 9 0.93 0.70 15.73
N ALA A 10 1.04 -0.36 16.54
CA ALA A 10 2.00 -1.44 16.31
C ALA A 10 1.75 -2.17 14.98
N VAL A 11 0.49 -2.44 14.67
CA VAL A 11 0.12 -3.08 13.40
C VAL A 11 0.34 -2.14 12.21
N ALA A 12 0.08 -0.85 12.37
CA ALA A 12 0.36 0.15 11.34
C ALA A 12 1.86 0.20 10.99
N GLU A 13 2.74 0.23 11.99
CA GLU A 13 4.19 0.19 11.77
C GLU A 13 4.64 -1.10 11.09
N LEU A 14 4.04 -2.24 11.46
CA LEU A 14 4.33 -3.53 10.83
C LEU A 14 3.88 -3.55 9.37
N LEU A 15 2.67 -3.06 9.08
CA LEU A 15 2.12 -2.95 7.73
C LEU A 15 2.96 -1.99 6.89
N GLU A 16 3.50 -0.92 7.47
CA GLU A 16 4.38 0.02 6.75
C GLU A 16 5.69 -0.65 6.33
N LYS A 17 6.32 -1.43 7.22
CA LYS A 17 7.51 -2.23 6.86
C LYS A 17 7.21 -3.25 5.78
N ARG A 18 6.08 -3.97 5.89
CA ARG A 18 5.66 -4.91 4.84
C ARG A 18 5.38 -4.18 3.54
N PHE A 19 4.78 -2.99 3.58
CA PHE A 19 4.49 -2.20 2.40
C PHE A 19 5.74 -1.96 1.57
N ASP A 20 6.90 -1.69 2.19
CA ASP A 20 8.17 -1.52 1.47
C ASP A 20 8.68 -2.82 0.83
N GLU A 21 8.55 -3.95 1.54
CA GLU A 21 8.99 -5.28 1.06
C GLU A 21 8.08 -5.85 -0.05
N LEU A 22 6.80 -5.47 -0.07
CA LEU A 22 5.84 -5.98 -1.06
C LEU A 22 6.13 -5.44 -2.46
N GLN A 23 6.21 -6.37 -3.43
CA GLN A 23 6.28 -6.09 -4.86
C GLN A 23 5.00 -5.38 -5.34
N LEU A 24 3.84 -5.86 -4.89
CA LEU A 24 2.54 -5.36 -5.28
C LEU A 24 1.91 -4.64 -4.07
N LYS A 25 1.96 -3.31 -4.09
CA LYS A 25 1.54 -2.49 -2.94
C LYS A 25 0.08 -2.73 -2.53
N SER A 26 -0.79 -3.07 -3.48
CA SER A 26 -2.22 -3.38 -3.26
C SER A 26 -2.47 -4.62 -2.40
N ASP A 27 -1.53 -5.53 -2.26
CA ASP A 27 -1.68 -6.71 -1.40
C ASP A 27 -1.68 -6.34 0.09
N ILE A 28 -1.17 -5.15 0.47
CA ILE A 28 -1.22 -4.67 1.85
C ILE A 28 -2.66 -4.55 2.37
N LEU A 29 -3.63 -4.27 1.49
CA LEU A 29 -5.05 -4.14 1.83
C LEU A 29 -5.70 -5.48 2.18
N LYS A 30 -5.10 -6.59 1.75
CA LYS A 30 -5.55 -7.95 2.00
C LYS A 30 -4.78 -8.61 3.14
N ALA A 31 -3.85 -7.89 3.78
CA ALA A 31 -2.98 -8.39 4.80
C ALA A 31 -3.78 -9.03 5.97
N PRO A 32 -3.37 -10.21 6.46
CA PRO A 32 -4.05 -10.87 7.57
C PRO A 32 -4.10 -10.02 8.83
N GLU A 33 -3.11 -9.15 9.04
CA GLU A 33 -3.03 -8.26 10.21
C GLU A 33 -4.19 -7.25 10.27
N LEU A 34 -4.63 -6.74 9.11
CA LEU A 34 -5.78 -5.85 9.05
C LEU A 34 -7.06 -6.61 9.42
N ARG A 35 -7.19 -7.87 8.98
CA ARG A 35 -8.29 -8.76 9.37
C ARG A 35 -8.27 -9.09 10.86
N GLU A 36 -7.09 -9.32 11.43
CA GLU A 36 -6.93 -9.58 12.87
C GLU A 36 -7.37 -8.38 13.72
N LEU A 37 -7.10 -7.15 13.26
CA LEU A 37 -7.62 -5.94 13.90
C LEU A 37 -9.16 -5.93 13.89
N TYR A 38 -9.80 -6.22 12.75
CA TYR A 38 -11.26 -6.34 12.69
C TYR A 38 -11.81 -7.45 13.59
N ALA A 39 -11.10 -8.57 13.71
CA ALA A 39 -11.47 -9.69 14.58
C ALA A 39 -11.36 -9.34 16.08
N GLN A 40 -10.53 -8.35 16.46
CA GLN A 40 -10.45 -7.88 17.85
C GLN A 40 -11.59 -6.93 18.23
N ILE A 41 -12.21 -6.22 17.28
CA ILE A 41 -13.35 -5.31 17.55
C ILE A 41 -14.43 -5.93 18.45
N PRO A 42 -14.98 -7.13 18.15
CA PRO A 42 -16.04 -7.73 18.98
C PRO A 42 -15.60 -8.05 20.40
N THR A 43 -14.30 -8.21 20.67
CA THR A 43 -13.76 -8.51 21.99
C THR A 43 -13.62 -7.28 22.90
N MET A 44 -13.65 -6.08 22.32
CA MET A 44 -13.48 -4.82 23.06
C MET A 44 -14.80 -4.32 23.66
N PRO A 45 -14.78 -3.47 24.71
CA PRO A 45 -15.97 -2.80 25.23
C PRO A 45 -16.56 -1.80 24.21
N ALA A 46 -17.87 -1.58 24.27
CA ALA A 46 -18.60 -0.77 23.28
C ALA A 46 -18.09 0.67 23.15
N GLU A 47 -17.58 1.24 24.24
CA GLU A 47 -16.99 2.59 24.30
C GLU A 47 -15.70 2.69 23.48
N GLU A 48 -14.90 1.63 23.47
CA GLU A 48 -13.64 1.60 22.72
C GLU A 48 -13.83 1.09 21.28
N ARG A 49 -14.88 0.30 21.02
CA ARG A 49 -15.19 -0.22 19.66
C ARG A 49 -15.36 0.89 18.63
N GLY A 50 -15.99 1.99 19.01
CA GLY A 50 -16.21 3.14 18.12
C GLY A 50 -14.90 3.77 17.67
N ALA A 51 -14.06 4.16 18.62
CA ALA A 51 -12.75 4.76 18.37
C ALA A 51 -11.82 3.78 17.62
N PHE A 52 -11.83 2.50 18.01
CA PHE A 52 -10.99 1.48 17.40
C PHE A 52 -11.39 1.18 15.95
N GLY A 53 -12.68 1.03 15.67
CA GLY A 53 -13.18 0.86 14.30
C GLY A 53 -12.88 2.06 13.40
N GLN A 54 -12.96 3.27 13.95
CA GLN A 54 -12.61 4.49 13.23
C GLN A 54 -11.10 4.55 12.92
N ALA A 55 -10.25 4.14 13.87
CA ALA A 55 -8.80 4.05 13.67
C ALA A 55 -8.44 3.02 12.59
N ILE A 56 -9.09 1.85 12.55
CA ILE A 56 -8.86 0.83 11.50
C ILE A 56 -9.27 1.36 10.13
N ASN A 57 -10.45 1.99 10.03
CA ASN A 57 -10.90 2.57 8.76
C ASN A 57 -9.97 3.67 8.26
N ARG A 58 -9.44 4.50 9.17
CA ARG A 58 -8.44 5.52 8.84
C ARG A 58 -7.14 4.90 8.34
N LEU A 59 -6.63 3.88 9.03
CA LEU A 59 -5.45 3.13 8.59
C LEU A 59 -5.65 2.51 7.20
N LYS A 60 -6.82 1.92 6.94
CA LYS A 60 -7.17 1.37 5.62
C LYS A 60 -7.17 2.46 4.55
N GLN A 61 -7.79 3.62 4.80
CA GLN A 61 -7.79 4.74 3.86
C GLN A 61 -6.39 5.28 3.58
N ASP A 62 -5.56 5.41 4.62
CA ASP A 62 -4.16 5.85 4.48
C ASP A 62 -3.37 4.87 3.60
N LEU A 63 -3.57 3.57 3.79
CA LEU A 63 -2.95 2.53 2.95
C LEU A 63 -3.46 2.58 1.51
N GLU A 64 -4.78 2.72 1.31
CA GLU A 64 -5.38 2.86 -0.03
C GLU A 64 -4.81 4.07 -0.78
N ALA A 65 -4.69 5.21 -0.10
CA ALA A 65 -4.10 6.42 -0.66
C ALA A 65 -2.62 6.22 -1.04
N LYS A 66 -1.83 5.55 -0.18
CA LYS A 66 -0.44 5.20 -0.49
C LYS A 66 -0.32 4.26 -1.68
N VAL A 67 -1.17 3.23 -1.76
CA VAL A 67 -1.20 2.28 -2.88
C VAL A 67 -1.57 2.98 -4.17
N ALA A 68 -2.63 3.80 -4.17
CA ALA A 68 -3.06 4.56 -5.33
C ALA A 68 -1.95 5.49 -5.82
N SER A 69 -1.35 6.28 -4.91
CA SER A 69 -0.22 7.16 -5.24
C SER A 69 0.96 6.39 -5.85
N HIS A 70 1.24 5.17 -5.40
CA HIS A 70 2.29 4.32 -5.97
C HIS A 70 1.92 3.75 -7.34
N GLN A 71 0.67 3.36 -7.56
CA GLN A 71 0.19 2.85 -8.85
C GLN A 71 0.22 3.93 -9.92
N ASP A 72 -0.26 5.13 -9.61
CA ASP A 72 -0.19 6.29 -10.51
C ASP A 72 1.25 6.62 -10.93
N GLN A 73 2.23 6.46 -10.03
CA GLN A 73 3.64 6.68 -10.37
C GLN A 73 4.27 5.54 -11.19
N ALA A 74 3.84 4.30 -10.98
CA ALA A 74 4.35 3.15 -11.74
C ALA A 74 3.88 3.13 -13.20
N GLU A 75 2.72 3.72 -13.50
CA GLU A 75 2.19 3.83 -14.86
C GLU A 75 2.89 4.93 -15.69
N SER A 76 3.61 5.84 -15.03
CA SER A 76 4.45 6.87 -15.68
C SER A 76 5.77 6.31 -16.19
N LEU A 77 5.75 5.21 -16.96
CA LEU A 77 6.92 4.80 -17.73
C LEU A 77 7.17 5.86 -18.83
N PRO A 78 8.42 6.36 -18.97
CA PRO A 78 8.75 7.26 -20.05
C PRO A 78 8.53 6.55 -21.40
N ALA A 79 7.99 7.28 -22.38
CA ALA A 79 7.88 6.79 -23.75
C ALA A 79 9.28 6.37 -24.23
N ILE A 80 9.41 5.13 -24.72
CA ILE A 80 10.64 4.68 -25.37
C ILE A 80 10.87 5.60 -26.57
N ASP A 81 12.01 6.29 -26.57
CA ASP A 81 12.42 7.15 -27.67
C ASP A 81 12.85 6.27 -28.86
N VAL A 82 11.93 6.14 -29.82
CA VAL A 82 12.12 5.39 -31.07
C VAL A 82 12.93 6.16 -32.13
N THR A 83 13.56 7.29 -31.79
CA THR A 83 14.28 8.13 -32.76
C THR A 83 15.74 7.77 -32.98
N ALA A 84 16.21 6.63 -32.45
CA ALA A 84 17.53 6.11 -32.82
C ALA A 84 17.59 5.87 -34.34
N PRO A 85 18.50 6.53 -35.08
CA PRO A 85 18.60 6.35 -36.52
C PRO A 85 18.96 4.88 -36.78
N MET A 86 18.15 4.21 -37.59
CA MET A 86 18.48 2.87 -38.06
C MET A 86 19.83 2.93 -38.78
N ASP A 87 20.80 2.20 -38.22
CA ASP A 87 22.14 2.06 -38.77
C ASP A 87 22.06 1.62 -40.24
N VAL A 88 22.98 2.13 -41.04
CA VAL A 88 22.95 1.99 -42.50
C VAL A 88 23.27 0.54 -42.84
N ASN A 89 22.34 -0.16 -43.49
CA ASN A 89 22.59 -1.48 -44.03
C ASN A 89 23.81 -1.39 -44.99
N SER A 90 24.94 -1.94 -44.56
CA SER A 90 26.11 -2.09 -45.42
C SER A 90 25.76 -3.00 -46.60
N PRO A 91 26.16 -2.69 -47.85
CA PRO A 91 25.90 -3.55 -48.98
C PRO A 91 26.70 -4.86 -48.84
N ALA A 92 26.04 -5.98 -49.13
CA ALA A 92 26.68 -7.29 -49.21
C ALA A 92 27.75 -7.34 -50.32
N PRO A 93 28.84 -8.11 -50.14
CA PRO A 93 29.95 -8.23 -51.09
C PRO A 93 29.58 -8.91 -52.41
#